data_AF-A0A6J7PZD2-F1
#
_entry.id   AF-A0A6J7PZD2-F1
#
_cell.length_a   1.000
_cell.length_b   1.000
_cell.length_c   1.000
_cell.angle_alpha   90.00
_cell.angle_beta   90.00
_cell.angle_gamma   90.00
#
_symmetry.space_group_name_H-M   'P 1'
#
loop_
_entity.id
_entity.type
_entity.pdbx_description
1 polymer ?
#
loop_
_entity_poly.entity_id
_entity_poly.type
_entity_poly.pdbx_seq_one_letter_code
_entity_poly.pdbx_strand_id
1 'polypeptide(L)'
;MLFETSALVRNDGQIIIAIDDAHPIVGAITQWNPATMIQRELRERAELGLPPFEKSAYIRVSSQEATQLVSGLRSSITSGRLNSTVSILGPVELGNSESKIILRFKDEDHESTANFLRELQRKRGIARKPLLYIRITPYSLA
;
A
#
# COMPACT_ATOMS: atom_id res chain seq x y z
N MET A 1 -8.75 -16.98 -4.46
CA MET A 1 -8.68 -17.98 -3.37
C MET A 1 -10.04 -18.64 -3.08
N LEU A 2 -11.00 -18.09 -2.31
CA LEU A 2 -12.19 -18.89 -1.94
C LEU A 2 -13.09 -19.35 -3.11
N PHE A 3 -13.52 -18.43 -3.99
CA PHE A 3 -14.30 -18.79 -5.19
C PHE A 3 -13.53 -19.68 -6.17
N GLU A 4 -12.23 -19.39 -6.32
CA GLU A 4 -11.32 -20.15 -7.17
C GLU A 4 -11.19 -21.60 -6.70
N THR A 5 -10.92 -21.83 -5.41
CA THR A 5 -10.84 -23.17 -4.84
C THR A 5 -12.19 -23.88 -4.89
N SER A 6 -13.29 -23.15 -4.68
CA SER A 6 -14.64 -23.69 -4.80
C SER A 6 -14.95 -24.17 -6.23
N ALA A 7 -14.42 -23.48 -7.24
CA ALA A 7 -14.60 -23.85 -8.65
C ALA A 7 -13.88 -25.14 -9.05
N LEU A 8 -12.88 -25.58 -8.27
CA LEU A 8 -12.12 -26.80 -8.54
C LEU A 8 -12.85 -28.06 -8.07
N VAL A 9 -13.92 -27.91 -7.31
CA VAL A 9 -14.69 -29.04 -6.78
C VAL A 9 -15.53 -29.66 -7.90
N ARG A 10 -15.59 -31.00 -7.93
CA ARG A 10 -16.46 -31.74 -8.85
C ARG A 10 -17.92 -31.30 -8.66
N ASN A 11 -18.75 -31.48 -9.68
CA ASN A 11 -20.13 -30.98 -9.67
C ASN A 11 -20.99 -31.52 -8.50
N ASP A 12 -20.67 -32.71 -7.98
CA ASP A 12 -21.29 -33.39 -6.83
C ASP A 12 -20.40 -33.37 -5.57
N GLY A 13 -19.39 -32.51 -5.53
CA GLY A 13 -18.50 -32.35 -4.40
C GLY A 13 -19.07 -31.36 -3.39
N GLN A 14 -18.65 -31.52 -2.14
CA GLN A 14 -19.12 -30.68 -1.04
C GLN A 14 -18.02 -29.70 -0.63
N ILE A 15 -18.41 -28.47 -0.32
CA ILE A 15 -17.52 -27.43 0.21
C ILE A 15 -17.94 -27.15 1.64
N ILE A 16 -16.98 -27.22 2.56
CA ILE A 16 -17.18 -26.86 3.96
C ILE A 16 -16.42 -25.56 4.21
N ILE A 17 -17.11 -24.55 4.75
CA ILE A 17 -16.53 -23.25 5.07
C ILE A 17 -16.55 -23.10 6.59
N ALA A 18 -15.38 -22.96 7.20
CA ALA A 18 -15.22 -22.77 8.64
C ALA A 18 -14.98 -21.29 8.96
N ILE A 19 -16.03 -20.48 8.85
CA ILE A 19 -16.04 -19.05 9.19
C ILE A 19 -17.37 -18.71 9.87
N ASP A 20 -17.43 -17.53 10.48
CA ASP A 20 -18.67 -16.96 11.02
C ASP A 20 -19.77 -16.91 9.94
N ASP A 21 -20.98 -17.38 10.27
CA ASP A 21 -22.11 -17.47 9.35
C ASP A 21 -22.64 -16.10 8.94
N ALA A 22 -22.42 -15.07 9.76
CA ALA A 22 -22.73 -13.68 9.43
C ALA A 22 -21.77 -13.07 8.40
N HIS A 23 -20.64 -13.73 8.09
CA HIS A 23 -19.68 -13.19 7.14
C HIS A 23 -20.25 -13.21 5.70
N PRO A 24 -20.30 -12.07 4.97
CA PRO A 24 -20.97 -11.99 3.66
C PRO A 24 -20.44 -12.94 2.57
N ILE A 25 -19.23 -13.48 2.73
CA ILE A 25 -18.67 -14.48 1.83
C ILE A 25 -19.45 -15.80 1.84
N VAL A 26 -20.10 -16.16 2.96
CA VAL A 26 -20.93 -17.38 3.07
C VAL A 26 -22.10 -17.29 2.09
N GLY A 27 -22.84 -16.18 2.14
CA GLY A 27 -23.94 -15.91 1.21
C GLY A 27 -23.46 -15.80 -0.23
N ALA A 28 -22.33 -15.12 -0.47
CA ALA A 28 -21.77 -14.94 -1.79
C ALA A 28 -21.32 -16.27 -2.45
N ILE A 29 -20.74 -17.21 -1.69
CA ILE A 29 -20.37 -18.53 -2.20
C ILE A 29 -21.61 -19.39 -2.42
N THR A 30 -22.56 -19.39 -1.47
CA THR A 30 -23.80 -20.17 -1.56
C THR A 30 -24.62 -19.80 -2.81
N GLN A 31 -24.64 -18.52 -3.17
CA GLN A 31 -25.35 -18.02 -4.36
C GLN A 31 -24.47 -17.99 -5.62
N TRP A 32 -23.20 -18.39 -5.53
CA TRP A 32 -22.21 -18.24 -6.58
C TRP A 32 -22.16 -16.82 -7.18
N ASN A 33 -22.09 -15.80 -6.31
CA ASN A 33 -22.06 -14.40 -6.70
C ASN A 33 -20.75 -13.71 -6.25
N PRO A 34 -19.65 -13.89 -7.00
CA PRO A 34 -18.38 -13.25 -6.70
C PRO A 34 -18.42 -11.72 -6.83
N ALA A 35 -19.32 -11.19 -7.68
CA ALA A 35 -19.40 -9.76 -7.96
C ALA A 35 -19.72 -8.93 -6.71
N THR A 36 -20.63 -9.41 -5.86
CA THR A 36 -20.99 -8.73 -4.61
C THR A 36 -19.80 -8.58 -3.67
N MET A 37 -18.96 -9.62 -3.55
CA MET A 37 -17.77 -9.55 -2.70
C MET A 37 -16.71 -8.61 -3.29
N ILE A 38 -16.50 -8.65 -4.60
CA ILE A 38 -15.55 -7.77 -5.29
C ILE A 38 -15.96 -6.30 -5.14
N GLN A 39 -17.23 -5.98 -5.36
CA GLN A 39 -17.74 -4.61 -5.21
C GLN A 39 -17.61 -4.09 -3.78
N ARG A 40 -17.86 -4.95 -2.79
CA ARG A 40 -17.66 -4.61 -1.37
C ARG A 40 -16.19 -4.31 -1.08
N GLU A 41 -15.28 -5.20 -1.46
CA GLU A 41 -13.83 -5.02 -1.28
C GLU A 41 -13.33 -3.73 -1.96
N LEU A 42 -13.79 -3.45 -3.19
CA LEU A 42 -13.43 -2.22 -3.90
C LEU A 42 -13.96 -0.97 -3.19
N ARG A 43 -15.18 -1.00 -2.65
CA ARG A 43 -15.72 0.12 -1.88
C ARG A 43 -14.89 0.39 -0.62
N GLU A 44 -14.61 -0.66 0.16
CA GLU A 44 -13.81 -0.54 1.38
C GLU A 44 -12.40 0.00 1.06
N ARG A 45 -11.80 -0.44 -0.05
CA ARG A 45 -10.51 0.10 -0.51
C ARG A 45 -10.57 1.56 -0.94
N ALA A 46 -11.66 1.97 -1.61
CA ALA A 46 -11.83 3.36 -1.99
C ALA A 46 -11.94 4.27 -0.75
N GLU A 47 -12.71 3.84 0.25
CA GLU A 47 -12.88 4.56 1.52
C GLU A 47 -11.56 4.68 2.30
N LEU A 48 -10.73 3.64 2.27
CA LEU A 48 -9.45 3.61 2.98
C LEU A 48 -8.28 4.21 2.17
N GLY A 49 -8.51 4.61 0.92
CA GLY A 49 -7.44 5.06 0.02
C GLY A 49 -6.40 3.96 -0.22
N LEU A 50 -6.85 2.74 -0.48
CA LEU A 50 -5.97 1.61 -0.79
C LEU A 50 -5.92 1.36 -2.30
N PRO A 51 -4.85 0.72 -2.81
CA PRO A 51 -4.81 0.30 -4.21
C PRO A 51 -6.04 -0.53 -4.60
N PRO A 52 -6.69 -0.25 -5.75
CA PRO A 52 -6.19 0.52 -6.89
C PRO A 52 -6.51 2.04 -6.89
N PHE A 53 -7.22 2.56 -5.89
CA PHE A 53 -7.70 3.95 -5.90
C PHE A 53 -6.62 4.98 -5.60
N GLU A 54 -5.69 4.61 -4.73
CA GLU A 54 -4.48 5.40 -4.46
C GLU A 54 -3.24 4.53 -4.67
N LYS A 55 -2.17 5.17 -5.14
CA LYS A 55 -0.85 4.58 -5.26
C LYS A 55 -0.05 4.87 -3.99
N SER A 56 0.99 4.07 -3.80
CA SER A 56 1.87 4.22 -2.64
C SER A 56 3.33 4.03 -3.01
N ALA A 57 4.21 4.65 -2.24
CA ALA A 57 5.64 4.36 -2.26
C ALA A 57 6.07 3.95 -0.86
N TYR A 58 6.70 2.79 -0.77
CA TYR A 58 7.25 2.25 0.46
C TYR A 58 8.72 2.62 0.55
N ILE A 59 9.13 3.20 1.67
CA ILE A 59 10.51 3.59 1.96
C ILE A 59 10.93 2.90 3.25
N ARG A 60 12.05 2.18 3.19
CA ARG A 60 12.73 1.64 4.37
C ARG A 60 14.03 2.40 4.61
N VAL A 61 14.24 2.76 5.87
CA VAL A 61 15.34 3.62 6.34
C VAL A 61 15.76 3.20 7.74
N SER A 62 17.00 3.52 8.13
CA SER A 62 17.43 3.40 9.53
C SER A 62 16.55 4.23 10.46
N SER A 63 16.18 3.68 11.61
CA SER A 63 15.30 4.35 12.59
C SER A 63 15.90 5.67 13.11
N GLN A 64 17.23 5.78 13.16
CA GLN A 64 17.91 7.02 13.55
C GLN A 64 17.66 8.17 12.56
N GLU A 65 17.50 7.86 11.27
CA GLU A 65 17.27 8.84 10.22
C GLU A 65 15.78 9.02 9.85
N ALA A 66 14.91 8.12 10.33
CA ALA A 66 13.51 8.06 9.92
C ALA A 66 12.75 9.35 10.22
N THR A 67 12.90 9.89 11.43
CA THR A 67 12.24 11.14 11.85
C THR A 67 12.71 12.33 11.02
N GLN A 68 14.02 12.44 10.76
CA GLN A 68 14.58 13.51 9.93
C GLN A 68 14.09 13.40 8.48
N LEU A 69 13.99 12.18 7.95
CA LEU A 69 13.47 11.95 6.61
C LEU A 69 12.00 12.36 6.50
N VAL A 70 11.15 11.98 7.45
CA VAL A 70 9.74 12.40 7.48
C VAL A 70 9.61 13.92 7.56
N SER A 71 10.42 14.58 8.40
CA SER A 71 10.45 16.05 8.45
C SER A 71 10.84 16.65 7.09
N GLY A 72 11.88 16.12 6.44
CA GLY A 72 12.33 16.61 5.14
C GLY A 72 11.30 16.40 4.01
N LEU A 73 10.53 15.30 4.08
CA LEU A 73 9.41 15.04 3.17
C LEU A 73 8.29 16.05 3.39
N ARG A 74 7.92 16.33 4.65
CA ARG A 74 6.91 17.37 4.98
C ARG A 74 7.34 18.76 4.53
N SER A 75 8.60 19.16 4.77
CA SER A 75 9.13 20.43 4.25
C SER A 75 9.11 20.48 2.73
N SER A 76 9.27 19.34 2.05
CA SER A 76 9.23 19.28 0.58
C SER A 76 7.82 19.55 0.05
N ILE A 77 6.78 19.10 0.77
CA ILE A 77 5.38 19.44 0.49
C ILE A 77 5.15 20.95 0.67
N THR A 78 5.56 21.51 1.81
CA THR A 78 5.42 22.96 2.06
C THR A 78 6.15 23.82 1.03
N SER A 79 7.31 23.37 0.56
CA SER A 79 8.08 24.07 -0.48
C SER A 79 7.56 23.87 -1.92
N GLY A 80 6.49 23.09 -2.12
CA GLY A 80 5.92 22.82 -3.44
C GLY A 80 6.74 21.85 -4.32
N ARG A 81 7.76 21.18 -3.76
CA ARG A 81 8.56 20.18 -4.49
C ARG A 81 7.89 18.81 -4.55
N LEU A 82 6.96 18.56 -3.64
CA LEU A 82 6.09 17.39 -3.62
C LEU A 82 4.66 17.90 -3.54
N ASN A 83 3.74 17.28 -4.27
CA ASN A 83 2.36 17.75 -4.34
C ASN A 83 1.68 17.64 -2.96
N SER A 84 0.79 18.60 -2.64
CA SER A 84 0.09 18.66 -1.36
C SER A 84 -0.91 17.53 -1.13
N THR A 85 -1.28 16.83 -2.20
CA THR A 85 -2.10 15.62 -2.24
C THR A 85 -1.38 14.39 -1.69
N VAL A 86 -0.04 14.42 -1.57
CA VAL A 86 0.74 13.28 -1.08
C VAL A 86 0.65 13.19 0.45
N SER A 87 0.08 12.10 0.95
CA SER A 87 0.00 11.77 2.38
C SER A 87 1.24 10.98 2.82
N ILE A 88 1.83 11.36 3.96
CA ILE A 88 2.99 10.69 4.55
C ILE A 88 2.52 9.92 5.80
N LEU A 89 2.64 8.60 5.78
CA LEU A 89 2.34 7.69 6.88
C LEU A 89 3.65 7.16 7.49
N GLY A 90 3.77 7.23 8.81
CA GLY A 90 4.98 6.82 9.55
C GLY A 90 5.80 7.99 10.11
N PRO A 91 6.93 7.71 10.75
CA PRO A 91 7.70 6.46 10.69
C PRO A 91 7.10 5.35 11.57
N VAL A 92 7.12 4.11 11.08
CA VAL A 92 6.73 2.92 11.84
C VAL A 92 7.93 2.00 11.96
N GLU A 93 8.31 1.63 13.17
CA GLU A 93 9.45 0.73 13.41
C GLU A 93 9.11 -0.69 12.91
N LEU A 94 10.06 -1.30 12.18
CA LEU A 94 9.93 -2.64 11.61
C LEU A 94 10.71 -3.71 12.40
N GLY A 95 11.43 -3.31 13.45
CA GLY A 95 12.46 -4.12 14.11
C GLY A 95 13.81 -3.98 13.41
N ASN A 96 14.87 -4.55 14.02
CA ASN A 96 16.25 -4.52 13.50
C ASN A 96 16.81 -3.11 13.23
N SER A 97 16.39 -2.11 14.02
CA SER A 97 16.78 -0.70 13.83
C SER A 97 16.35 -0.10 12.50
N GLU A 98 15.38 -0.68 11.79
CA GLU A 98 14.78 -0.12 10.58
C GLU A 98 13.37 0.42 10.83
N SER A 99 12.99 1.43 10.06
CA SER A 99 11.67 2.04 10.04
C SER A 99 11.12 2.08 8.63
N LYS A 100 9.80 1.91 8.49
CA LYS A 100 9.07 2.18 7.25
C LYS A 100 8.39 3.52 7.25
N ILE A 101 8.36 4.11 6.07
CA ILE A 101 7.58 5.30 5.73
C ILE A 101 6.79 4.93 4.48
N ILE A 102 5.50 5.22 4.49
CA ILE A 102 4.62 5.00 3.34
C ILE A 102 4.18 6.36 2.84
N LEU A 103 4.48 6.66 1.59
CA LEU A 103 3.87 7.76 0.86
C LEU A 103 2.64 7.24 0.16
N ARG A 104 1.54 7.99 0.20
CA ARG A 104 0.30 7.66 -0.48
C ARG A 104 -0.14 8.84 -1.31
N PHE A 105 -0.52 8.58 -2.56
CA PHE A 105 -0.76 9.62 -3.56
C PHE A 105 -1.69 9.13 -4.65
N LYS A 106 -2.33 10.05 -5.36
CA LYS A 106 -3.21 9.73 -6.49
C LYS A 106 -2.41 9.29 -7.70
N ASP A 107 -3.09 8.68 -8.66
CA ASP A 107 -2.46 8.26 -9.91
C ASP A 107 -1.79 9.43 -10.67
N GLU A 108 -2.44 10.60 -10.66
CA GLU A 108 -1.95 11.85 -11.25
C GLU A 108 -0.59 12.29 -10.69
N ASP A 109 -0.33 12.00 -9.42
CA ASP A 109 0.90 12.38 -8.71
C ASP A 109 2.01 11.32 -8.82
N HIS A 110 1.77 10.23 -9.54
CA HIS A 110 2.68 9.10 -9.59
C HIS A 110 4.04 9.50 -10.17
N GLU A 111 4.04 10.16 -11.32
CA GLU A 111 5.27 10.53 -12.02
C GLU A 111 6.05 11.61 -11.25
N SER A 112 5.35 12.63 -10.73
CA SER A 112 5.97 13.70 -9.94
C SER A 112 6.62 13.14 -8.67
N THR A 113 5.93 12.23 -7.97
CA THR A 113 6.44 11.58 -6.76
C THR A 113 7.62 10.65 -7.08
N ALA A 114 7.54 9.87 -8.16
CA ALA A 114 8.65 9.01 -8.60
C ALA A 114 9.90 9.82 -8.92
N ASN A 115 9.75 10.91 -9.68
CA ASN A 115 10.85 11.82 -10.01
C ASN A 115 11.46 12.48 -8.77
N PHE A 116 10.61 12.92 -7.83
CA PHE A 116 11.06 13.47 -6.56
C PHE A 116 11.88 12.45 -5.75
N LEU A 117 11.41 11.21 -5.61
CA LEU A 117 12.11 10.15 -4.88
C LEU A 117 13.44 9.78 -5.56
N ARG A 118 13.49 9.80 -6.88
CA ARG A 118 14.72 9.61 -7.65
C ARG A 118 15.73 10.72 -7.38
N GLU A 119 15.30 11.98 -7.37
CA GLU A 119 16.16 13.12 -7.05
C GLU A 119 16.64 13.11 -5.60
N LEU A 120 15.79 12.67 -4.66
CA LEU A 120 16.15 12.46 -3.27
C LEU A 120 17.28 11.42 -3.15
N GLN A 121 17.13 10.27 -3.83
CA GLN A 121 18.14 9.22 -3.87
C GLN A 121 19.46 9.74 -4.46
N ARG A 122 19.39 10.52 -5.56
CA ARG A 122 20.56 11.13 -6.22
C ARG A 122 21.32 12.08 -5.28
N LYS A 123 20.61 12.97 -4.59
CA LYS A 123 21.22 13.92 -3.62
C LYS A 123 21.87 13.18 -2.45
N ARG A 124 21.27 12.09 -1.97
CA ARG A 124 21.87 11.25 -0.93
C ARG A 124 23.14 10.56 -1.40
N GLY A 125 23.16 10.05 -2.63
CA GLY A 125 24.36 9.47 -3.24
C GLY A 125 25.52 10.46 -3.33
N ILE A 126 25.26 11.70 -3.76
CA ILE A 126 26.26 12.77 -3.80
C ILE A 126 26.79 13.10 -2.39
N ALA A 127 25.90 13.14 -1.40
CA ALA A 127 26.25 13.40 -0.01
C ALA A 127 26.89 12.19 0.71
N ARG A 128 27.16 11.08 0.01
CA ARG A 128 27.68 9.80 0.56
C ARG A 128 26.84 9.24 1.73
N LYS A 129 25.55 9.56 1.75
CA LYS A 129 24.60 8.99 2.71
C LYS A 129 24.14 7.61 2.26
N PRO A 130 23.75 6.71 3.18
CA PRO A 130 23.23 5.41 2.81
C PRO A 130 21.99 5.56 1.91
N LEU A 131 21.93 4.72 0.88
CA LEU A 131 20.82 4.68 -0.07
C LEU A 131 19.56 4.18 0.63
N LEU A 132 18.42 4.78 0.29
CA LEU A 132 17.13 4.34 0.82
C LEU A 132 16.63 3.15 0.00
N TYR A 133 15.96 2.23 0.67
CA TYR A 133 15.23 1.17 -0.01
C TYR A 133 13.83 1.68 -0.37
N ILE A 134 13.58 1.91 -1.67
CA ILE A 134 12.34 2.51 -2.16
C ILE A 134 11.64 1.51 -3.09
N ARG A 135 10.36 1.24 -2.85
CA ARG A 135 9.47 0.51 -3.76
C ARG A 135 8.30 1.40 -4.14
N ILE A 136 8.13 1.65 -5.43
CA ILE A 136 6.98 2.39 -5.96
C ILE A 136 5.90 1.37 -6.33
N THR A 137 4.66 1.64 -5.93
CA THR A 137 3.49 0.78 -6.15
C THR A 137 3.74 -0.69 -5.82
N PRO A 138 4.19 -1.01 -4.58
CA PRO A 138 4.43 -2.39 -4.21
C PRO A 138 3.12 -3.19 -4.17
N TYR A 139 3.21 -4.49 -4.46
CA TYR A 139 2.06 -5.41 -4.35
C TYR A 139 1.53 -5.51 -2.91
N SER A 140 2.41 -5.38 -1.91
CA SER A 140 2.06 -5.41 -0.49
C SER A 140 2.77 -4.29 0.27
N LEU A 141 2.06 -3.72 1.25
CA LEU A 141 2.53 -2.69 2.19
C LEU A 141 2.98 -3.25 3.54
N ALA A 142 3.01 -4.58 3.66
CA ALA A 142 3.44 -5.31 4.86
C ALA A 142 4.92 -5.01 5.18
#